data_AF-A0A3S9WHB8-F1
#
_entry.id   AF-A0A3S9WHB8-F1
#
_cell.length_a   1.000
_cell.length_b   1.000
_cell.length_c   1.000
_cell.angle_alpha   90.00
_cell.angle_beta   90.00
_cell.angle_gamma   90.00
#
_symmetry.space_group_name_H-M   'P 1'
#
loop_
_entity.id
_entity.type
_entity.pdbx_description
1 polymer ?
#
loop_
_entity_poly.entity_id
_entity_poly.type
_entity_poly.pdbx_seq_one_letter_code
_entity_poly.pdbx_strand_id
1 'polypeptide(L)' 'MLAHVDVNSAYASFERVFDPSLEGRPLVVLSNNDGMVVAASKEAKALGLDLGKPWFELRPHAQRYW' A
#
# COMPACT_ATOMS: atom_id res chain seq x y z
N MET A 1 22.54 0.12 -25.49
CA MET A 1 21.77 -0.88 -24.71
C MET A 1 20.97 -0.11 -23.66
N LEU A 2 19.68 -0.43 -23.46
CA LEU A 2 18.81 0.22 -22.49
C LEU A 2 18.17 -0.83 -21.57
N ALA A 3 17.95 -0.47 -20.30
CA ALA A 3 17.28 -1.30 -19.31
C ALA A 3 16.24 -0.46 -18.53
N HIS A 4 15.10 -1.06 -18.18
CA HIS A 4 14.05 -0.49 -17.35
C HIS A 4 14.02 -1.26 -16.04
N VAL A 5 13.99 -0.54 -14.91
CA VAL A 5 13.88 -1.12 -13.57
C VAL A 5 12.70 -0.50 -12.86
N ASP A 6 11.80 -1.34 -12.36
CA ASP A 6 10.61 -0.94 -11.60
C ASP A 6 10.57 -1.74 -10.28
N VAL A 7 10.15 -1.10 -9.20
CA VAL A 7 10.09 -1.70 -7.87
C VAL A 7 8.65 -2.07 -7.55
N ASN A 8 8.44 -3.36 -7.26
CA ASN A 8 7.12 -3.87 -6.86
C ASN A 8 6.60 -3.12 -5.62
N SER A 9 5.51 -2.38 -5.79
CA SER A 9 4.84 -1.66 -4.68
C SER A 9 5.81 -0.79 -3.85
N ALA A 10 6.71 -0.05 -4.54
CA ALA A 10 7.83 0.70 -3.98
C ALA A 10 7.65 1.24 -2.54
N TYR A 11 6.71 2.16 -2.30
CA TYR A 11 6.55 2.75 -0.97
C TYR A 11 6.14 1.72 0.09
N ALA A 12 5.25 0.78 -0.22
CA ALA A 12 4.89 -0.28 0.71
C ALA A 12 6.07 -1.20 1.03
N SER A 13 6.95 -1.46 0.05
CA SER A 13 8.18 -2.22 0.26
C SER A 13 9.21 -1.45 1.09
N PHE A 14 9.32 -0.14 0.89
CA PHE A 14 10.24 0.70 1.67
C PHE A 14 9.81 0.78 3.14
N GLU A 15 8.52 0.94 3.42
CA GLU A 15 8.00 0.87 4.79
C GLU A 15 8.39 -0.44 5.50
N ARG A 16 8.33 -1.59 4.80
CA ARG A 16 8.79 -2.88 5.36
C ARG A 16 10.29 -2.96 5.64
N VAL A 17 11.11 -2.22 4.89
CA VAL A 17 12.55 -2.12 5.16
C VAL A 17 12.79 -1.37 6.47
N PHE A 18 12.01 -0.32 6.74
CA PHE A 18 12.12 0.48 7.96
C PHE A 18 11.43 -0.16 9.17
N ASP A 19 10.30 -0.84 8.95
CA ASP A 19 9.56 -1.60 9.95
C ASP A 19 9.29 -3.02 9.44
N PRO A 20 10.18 -3.99 9.75
CA PRO A 20 10.02 -5.39 9.37
C PRO A 20 8.78 -6.06 9.96
N SER A 21 8.13 -5.48 10.99
CA SER A 21 6.88 -6.03 11.54
C SER A 21 5.69 -5.92 10.59
N LEU A 22 5.84 -5.13 9.52
CA LEU A 22 4.85 -4.98 8.44
C LEU A 22 4.93 -6.09 7.38
N GLU A 23 5.88 -7.02 7.48
CA GLU A 23 5.99 -8.13 6.53
C GLU A 23 4.78 -9.08 6.62
N GLY A 24 4.28 -9.52 5.47
CA GLY A 24 3.07 -10.35 5.37
C GLY A 24 1.76 -9.67 5.80
N ARG A 25 1.80 -8.40 6.23
CA ARG A 25 0.60 -7.62 6.57
C ARG A 25 0.08 -6.84 5.36
N PRO A 26 -1.25 -6.73 5.18
CA PRO A 26 -1.84 -5.82 4.19
C PRO A 26 -1.46 -4.37 4.50
N LEU A 27 -0.68 -3.77 3.60
CA LEU A 27 -0.20 -2.40 3.71
C LEU A 27 -0.65 -1.55 2.52
N VAL A 28 -1.14 -0.35 2.80
CA VAL A 28 -1.35 0.74 1.84
C VAL A 28 -0.61 1.98 2.30
N VAL A 29 -0.12 2.79 1.36
CA VAL A 29 0.46 4.11 1.60
C VAL A 29 -0.46 5.14 0.98
N LEU A 30 -0.80 6.18 1.74
CA LEU A 30 -1.70 7.23 1.32
C LEU A 30 -0.94 8.46 0.80
N SER A 31 -1.58 9.24 -0.06
CA SER A 31 -1.12 10.57 -0.42
C SER A 31 -1.19 11.53 0.77
N ASN A 32 -0.61 12.72 0.62
CA ASN A 32 -0.77 13.81 1.59
C ASN A 32 -2.25 14.01 1.99
N ASN A 33 -2.46 14.34 3.27
CA ASN A 33 -3.77 14.52 3.90
C ASN A 33 -4.69 13.29 3.82
N ASP A 34 -4.13 12.08 3.79
CA ASP A 34 -4.89 10.82 3.72
C ASP A 34 -5.91 10.80 2.57
N GLY A 35 -5.55 11.39 1.43
CA GLY A 35 -6.47 11.54 0.30
C GLY A 35 -6.82 10.20 -0.36
N MET A 36 -5.80 9.54 -0.92
CA MET A 36 -5.98 8.33 -1.72
C MET A 36 -4.79 7.38 -1.61
N VAL A 37 -5.01 6.11 -1.94
CA VAL A 37 -3.96 5.08 -1.97
C VAL A 37 -2.99 5.34 -3.14
N VAL A 38 -1.71 5.56 -2.81
CA VAL A 38 -0.62 5.78 -3.79
C VAL A 38 0.33 4.59 -3.91
N ALA A 39 0.36 3.69 -2.91
CA ALA A 39 0.99 2.39 -3.01
C ALA A 39 0.16 1.34 -2.25
N ALA A 40 0.13 0.11 -2.76
CA ALA A 40 -0.54 -1.01 -2.10
C ALA A 40 0.30 -2.28 -2.25
N SER A 41 0.52 -2.97 -1.12
CA SER A 41 1.13 -4.29 -1.08
C SER A 41 0.29 -5.34 -1.83
N LYS A 42 0.87 -6.51 -2.11
CA LYS A 42 0.16 -7.60 -2.79
C LYS A 42 -1.02 -8.11 -1.96
N GLU A 43 -0.83 -8.19 -0.65
CA GLU A 43 -1.85 -8.61 0.31
C GLU A 43 -3.00 -7.59 0.37
N ALA A 44 -2.69 -6.29 0.35
CA ALA A 44 -3.71 -5.23 0.32
C ALA A 44 -4.54 -5.25 -0.98
N LYS A 45 -3.89 -5.42 -2.14
CA LYS A 45 -4.57 -5.56 -3.43
C LYS A 45 -5.52 -6.75 -3.47
N ALA A 46 -5.13 -7.88 -2.87
CA ALA A 46 -5.99 -9.07 -2.77
C ALA A 46 -7.27 -8.82 -1.95
N LEU A 47 -7.27 -7.82 -1.06
CA LEU A 47 -8.43 -7.36 -0.29
C LEU A 47 -9.25 -6.27 -0.99
N GLY A 48 -8.90 -5.89 -2.22
CA GLY A 48 -9.54 -4.81 -2.98
C GLY A 48 -9.12 -3.40 -2.56
N LEU A 49 -8.03 -3.26 -1.81
CA LEU A 49 -7.44 -1.98 -1.42
C LEU A 49 -6.48 -1.51 -2.52
N ASP A 50 -7.05 -1.13 -3.66
CA ASP A 50 -6.29 -0.79 -4.87
C ASP A 50 -5.79 0.66 -4.91
N LEU A 51 -4.81 0.90 -5.79
CA LEU A 51 -4.31 2.23 -6.11
C LEU A 51 -5.44 3.15 -6.59
N GLY A 52 -5.36 4.41 -6.22
CA GLY A 52 -6.30 5.43 -6.68
C GLY A 52 -7.60 5.51 -5.88
N LYS A 53 -7.87 4.55 -4.99
CA LYS A 53 -9.06 4.59 -4.15
C LYS A 53 -8.91 5.64 -3.04
N PRO A 54 -9.92 6.51 -2.82
CA PRO A 54 -9.91 7.44 -1.70
C PRO A 54 -9.92 6.72 -0.35
N TRP A 55 -9.16 7.23 0.63
CA TRP A 55 -9.08 6.58 1.95
C TRP A 55 -10.42 6.55 2.68
N PHE A 56 -11.26 7.59 2.53
CA PHE A 56 -12.53 7.66 3.24
C PHE A 56 -13.48 6.52 2.89
N GLU A 57 -13.40 5.98 1.67
CA GLU A 57 -14.19 4.82 1.22
C GLU A 57 -13.63 3.51 1.80
N LEU A 58 -12.30 3.43 1.96
CA LEU A 58 -11.61 2.23 2.44
C LEU A 58 -11.60 2.11 3.96
N ARG A 59 -11.52 3.24 4.69
CA ARG A 59 -11.35 3.31 6.15
C ARG A 59 -12.33 2.42 6.93
N PRO A 60 -13.64 2.36 6.61
CA PRO A 60 -14.58 1.49 7.32
C PRO A 60 -14.27 0.00 7.20
N HIS A 61 -13.67 -0.42 6.09
CA HIS A 61 -13.29 -1.81 5.84
C HIS A 61 -11.89 -2.14 6.40
N ALA A 62 -10.98 -1.17 6.35
CA ALA A 62 -9.60 -1.31 6.80
C ALA A 62 -9.48 -1.56 8.31
N GLN A 63 -10.38 -0.99 9.13
CA GLN A 63 -10.41 -1.18 10.59
C GLN A 63 -10.51 -2.64 11.04
N ARG A 64 -10.89 -3.57 10.16
CA ARG A 64 -11.00 -5.01 10.47
C ARG A 64 -9.65 -5.74 10.48
N TYR A 65 -8.61 -5.13 9.92
CA TYR A 65 -7.28 -5.71 9.74
C TYR A 65 -6.21 -5.03 10.61
N TRP A 66 -6.63 -4.09 11.46
CA TRP A 66 -5.80 -3.33 12.39
C TRP A 66 -5.99 -3.89 13.79
#